data_AF-A0A0F2RM04-F1
#
_entry.id   AF-A0A0F2RM04-F1
#
_cell.length_a   1.000
_cell.length_b   1.000
_cell.length_c   1.000
_cell.angle_alpha   90.00
_cell.angle_beta   90.00
_cell.angle_gamma   90.00
#
_symmetry.space_group_name_H-M   'P 1'
#
loop_
_entity.id
_entity.type
_entity.pdbx_description
1 polymer ?
#
loop_
_entity_poly.entity_id
_entity_poly.type
_entity_poly.pdbx_seq_one_letter_code
_entity_poly.pdbx_strand_id
1 'polypeptide(L)'
;MQNINTLDDWYWRHGTYLRTAFLKFAPPDLTEMHRHAHEVSIMKALEDATQNVDALPSWEGLAKTVGGKSGAQLEASRACKEATLRYMKSGRLVGWGFEPPRLVGKPPIRLPIEAWHGFINWENNSVEFQGVKFVEVRIIVDGWQEKLSARWVAQNAPPRAKTRRGPENTKSLCVEAFNALNDAAQIDFQKSLRSQTDLIRTWLIAHHPDQGFSKTVPRPSDETIRKAIRHLFDEAKALPK
;
A
#
# COMPACT_ATOMS: atom_id res chain seq x y z
N MET A 1 0.66 -8.40 14.16
CA MET A 1 0.85 -7.54 12.97
C MET A 1 2.25 -6.92 13.07
N GLN A 2 3.18 -7.28 12.19
CA GLN A 2 4.53 -6.70 12.19
C GLN A 2 4.43 -5.24 11.73
N ASN A 3 4.72 -4.29 12.62
CA ASN A 3 4.87 -2.87 12.26
C ASN A 3 5.78 -2.77 11.02
N ILE A 4 5.24 -2.18 9.96
CA ILE A 4 5.98 -1.90 8.73
C ILE A 4 6.75 -0.62 9.04
N ASN A 5 8.01 -0.75 9.43
CA ASN A 5 8.76 0.41 9.94
C ASN A 5 9.23 1.33 8.81
N THR A 6 9.30 0.86 7.55
CA THR A 6 9.77 1.67 6.41
C THR A 6 9.04 1.33 5.10
N LEU A 7 9.08 2.25 4.13
CA LEU A 7 8.62 2.02 2.76
C LEU A 7 9.47 0.96 2.03
N ASP A 8 10.76 0.87 2.36
CA ASP A 8 11.67 -0.13 1.78
C ASP A 8 11.32 -1.54 2.24
N ASP A 9 11.01 -1.73 3.53
CA ASP A 9 10.44 -2.98 4.04
C ASP A 9 9.16 -3.37 3.31
N TRP A 10 8.33 -2.38 2.97
CA TRP A 10 7.10 -2.60 2.23
C TRP A 10 7.36 -3.10 0.82
N TYR A 11 8.32 -2.50 0.10
CA TYR A 11 8.74 -2.97 -1.21
C TYR A 11 9.28 -4.39 -1.18
N TRP A 12 10.18 -4.69 -0.25
CA TRP A 12 10.74 -6.03 -0.09
C TRP A 12 9.66 -7.07 0.24
N ARG A 13 8.74 -6.77 1.15
CA ARG A 13 7.64 -7.70 1.52
C ARG A 13 6.75 -8.06 0.32
N HIS A 14 6.53 -7.12 -0.60
CA HIS A 14 5.74 -7.34 -1.82
C HIS A 14 6.56 -7.88 -3.00
N GLY A 15 7.88 -7.95 -2.86
CA GLY A 15 8.78 -8.54 -3.85
C GLY A 15 8.68 -10.06 -3.92
N THR A 16 9.04 -10.59 -5.08
CA THR A 16 9.13 -12.04 -5.35
C THR A 16 10.55 -12.51 -5.09
N TYR A 17 10.74 -13.57 -4.31
CA TYR A 17 12.08 -14.13 -4.05
C TYR A 17 12.85 -14.39 -5.34
N LEU A 18 14.14 -14.04 -5.36
CA LEU A 18 15.01 -14.21 -6.52
C LEU A 18 14.94 -15.64 -7.08
N ARG A 19 14.93 -16.66 -6.21
CA ARG A 19 14.84 -18.08 -6.62
C ARG A 19 13.63 -18.42 -7.49
N THR A 20 12.51 -17.72 -7.32
CA THR A 20 11.28 -17.95 -8.10
C THR A 20 10.96 -16.81 -9.07
N ALA A 21 11.72 -15.73 -9.04
CA ALA A 21 11.49 -14.54 -9.87
C ALA A 21 11.50 -14.89 -11.36
N PHE A 22 12.36 -15.81 -11.78
CA PHE A 22 12.45 -16.21 -13.19
C PHE A 22 11.22 -16.92 -13.73
N LEU A 23 10.41 -17.55 -12.88
CA LEU A 23 9.14 -18.17 -13.29
C LEU A 23 8.01 -17.15 -13.41
N LYS A 24 8.12 -16.03 -12.70
CA LYS A 24 7.10 -14.99 -12.65
C LYS A 24 7.30 -13.92 -13.72
N PHE A 25 8.57 -13.58 -14.01
CA PHE A 25 8.91 -12.44 -14.86
C PHE A 25 9.54 -12.84 -16.20
N ALA A 26 9.79 -14.13 -16.43
CA ALA A 26 10.15 -14.57 -17.77
C ALA A 26 8.98 -14.36 -18.75
N PRO A 27 9.28 -14.17 -20.04
CA PRO A 27 8.28 -14.23 -21.11
C PRO A 27 7.35 -15.46 -20.99
N PRO A 28 6.05 -15.32 -21.32
CA PRO A 28 5.08 -16.41 -21.17
C PRO A 28 5.46 -17.67 -21.95
N ASP A 29 5.98 -17.52 -23.16
CA ASP A 29 6.49 -18.58 -24.03
C ASP A 29 7.58 -19.41 -23.35
N LEU A 30 8.57 -18.76 -22.75
CA LEU A 30 9.64 -19.45 -22.02
C LEU A 30 9.12 -20.14 -20.75
N THR A 31 8.13 -19.53 -20.09
CA THR A 31 7.51 -20.09 -18.89
C THR A 31 6.68 -21.34 -19.21
N GLU A 32 5.98 -21.35 -20.35
CA GLU A 32 5.27 -22.51 -20.88
C GLU A 32 6.24 -23.61 -21.28
N MET A 33 7.34 -23.28 -21.99
CA MET A 33 8.39 -24.25 -22.31
C MET A 33 8.98 -24.88 -21.04
N HIS A 34 9.25 -24.09 -20.01
CA HIS A 34 9.72 -24.59 -18.72
C HIS A 34 8.71 -25.53 -18.06
N ARG A 35 7.42 -25.18 -18.08
CA ARG A 35 6.35 -26.01 -17.53
C ARG A 35 6.24 -27.34 -18.28
N HIS A 36 6.20 -27.29 -19.60
CA HIS A 36 6.13 -28.47 -20.46
C HIS A 36 7.35 -29.38 -20.27
N ALA A 37 8.56 -28.82 -20.23
CA ALA A 37 9.77 -29.59 -19.93
C ALA A 37 9.71 -30.26 -18.56
N HIS A 38 9.05 -29.63 -17.59
CA HIS A 38 8.86 -30.20 -16.26
C HIS A 38 7.82 -31.33 -16.26
N GLU A 39 6.70 -31.16 -16.98
CA GLU A 39 5.63 -32.16 -17.13
C GLU A 39 6.10 -33.41 -17.87
N VAL A 40 6.79 -33.24 -19.01
CA VAL A 40 7.35 -34.34 -19.79
C VAL A 40 8.34 -35.15 -18.96
N SER A 41 9.17 -34.49 -18.15
CA SER A 41 10.14 -35.20 -17.30
C SER A 41 9.47 -35.97 -16.17
N ILE A 42 8.37 -35.46 -15.61
CA ILE A 42 7.59 -36.19 -14.58
C ILE A 42 6.91 -37.40 -15.21
N MET A 43 6.29 -37.25 -16.38
CA MET A 43 5.64 -38.36 -17.08
C MET A 43 6.67 -39.45 -17.44
N LYS A 44 7.84 -39.06 -17.95
CA LYS A 44 8.93 -40.00 -18.23
C LYS A 44 9.42 -40.72 -16.98
N ALA A 45 9.62 -40.00 -15.87
CA ALA A 45 10.04 -40.62 -14.60
C ALA A 45 8.98 -41.58 -14.05
N LEU A 46 7.69 -41.30 -14.29
CA LEU A 46 6.58 -42.20 -13.93
C LEU A 46 6.55 -43.45 -14.83
N GLU A 47 6.69 -43.28 -16.14
CA GLU A 47 6.78 -44.38 -17.11
C GLU A 47 7.96 -45.31 -16.79
N ASP A 48 9.15 -44.74 -16.56
CA ASP A 48 10.35 -45.48 -16.19
C ASP A 48 10.17 -46.25 -14.86
N ALA A 49 9.41 -45.69 -13.91
CA ALA A 49 9.08 -46.38 -12.66
C ALA A 49 8.08 -47.53 -12.86
N THR A 50 7.14 -47.40 -13.80
CA THR A 50 6.17 -48.47 -14.13
C THR A 50 6.73 -49.59 -15.01
N GLN A 51 7.83 -49.36 -15.72
CA GLN A 51 8.47 -50.39 -16.55
C GLN A 51 9.51 -51.24 -15.77
N ASN A 52 10.01 -50.73 -14.63
CA ASN A 52 11.03 -51.39 -13.81
C ASN A 52 10.45 -52.10 -12.55
N VAL A 53 9.22 -52.62 -12.63
CA VAL A 53 8.45 -53.15 -11.48
C VAL A 53 9.06 -54.41 -10.84
N ASP A 54 9.99 -55.10 -11.51
CA ASP A 54 10.68 -56.29 -10.96
C ASP A 54 11.80 -55.97 -9.95
N ALA A 55 12.17 -54.70 -9.80
CA ALA A 55 13.01 -54.23 -8.71
C ALA A 55 12.18 -53.26 -7.87
N LEU A 56 11.78 -53.67 -6.65
CA LEU A 56 11.09 -52.79 -5.70
C LEU A 56 11.76 -51.41 -5.70
N PRO A 57 11.09 -50.34 -6.16
CA PRO A 57 11.71 -49.04 -6.23
C PRO A 57 11.86 -48.58 -4.78
N SER A 58 13.09 -48.60 -4.26
CA SER A 58 13.35 -47.88 -3.03
C SER A 58 12.94 -46.43 -3.26
N TRP A 59 12.34 -45.80 -2.25
CA TRP A 59 11.96 -44.39 -2.31
C TRP A 59 13.14 -43.48 -2.73
N GLU A 60 14.37 -43.90 -2.43
CA GLU A 60 15.62 -43.26 -2.83
C GLU A 60 15.92 -43.37 -4.33
N GLY A 61 15.54 -44.49 -4.97
CA GLY A 61 15.63 -44.68 -6.42
C GLY A 61 14.68 -43.74 -7.16
N LEU A 62 13.41 -43.72 -6.76
CA LEU A 62 12.41 -42.77 -7.26
C LEU A 62 12.83 -41.31 -7.03
N ALA A 63 13.35 -40.98 -5.85
CA ALA A 63 13.84 -39.63 -5.56
C ALA A 63 15.08 -39.23 -6.39
N LYS A 64 15.93 -40.18 -6.79
CA LYS A 64 17.05 -39.93 -7.71
C LYS A 64 16.61 -39.74 -9.15
N THR A 65 15.67 -40.55 -9.64
CA THR A 65 15.15 -40.44 -11.02
C THR A 65 14.26 -39.21 -11.20
N VAL A 66 13.49 -38.84 -10.17
CA VAL A 66 12.63 -37.64 -10.15
C VAL A 66 13.42 -36.38 -9.77
N GLY A 67 14.49 -36.51 -8.99
CA GLY A 67 15.29 -35.38 -8.50
C GLY A 67 16.35 -34.85 -9.48
N GLY A 68 16.74 -35.65 -10.48
CA GLY A 68 17.65 -35.23 -11.53
C GLY A 68 16.95 -34.34 -12.55
N LYS A 69 17.38 -33.08 -12.67
CA LYS A 69 16.85 -32.21 -13.73
C LYS A 69 17.29 -32.74 -15.11
N SER A 70 16.33 -33.00 -16.00
CA SER A 70 16.67 -33.38 -17.38
C SER A 70 17.39 -32.23 -18.10
N GLY A 71 18.13 -32.54 -19.18
CA GLY A 71 18.81 -31.51 -19.99
C GLY A 71 17.85 -30.42 -20.47
N ALA A 72 16.64 -30.82 -20.92
CA ALA A 72 15.59 -29.91 -21.33
C ALA A 72 15.08 -29.01 -20.18
N GLN A 73 14.96 -29.53 -18.95
CA GLN A 73 14.59 -28.72 -17.78
C GLN A 73 15.68 -27.70 -17.41
N LEU A 74 16.95 -28.11 -17.50
CA LEU A 74 18.09 -27.22 -17.23
C LEU A 74 18.15 -26.09 -18.25
N GLU A 75 17.97 -26.41 -19.53
CA GLU A 75 17.95 -25.42 -20.62
C GLU A 75 16.77 -24.45 -20.50
N ALA A 76 15.56 -24.96 -20.26
CA ALA A 76 14.39 -24.10 -20.09
C ALA A 76 14.54 -23.19 -18.84
N SER A 77 15.06 -23.73 -17.73
CA SER A 77 15.34 -22.92 -16.52
C SER A 77 16.39 -21.84 -16.80
N ARG A 78 17.44 -22.18 -17.55
CA ARG A 78 18.48 -21.25 -17.97
C ARG A 78 17.90 -20.14 -18.85
N ALA A 79 17.09 -20.46 -19.84
CA ALA A 79 16.46 -19.49 -20.73
C ALA A 79 15.58 -18.50 -19.95
N CYS A 80 14.74 -18.97 -19.03
CA CYS A 80 13.92 -18.11 -18.17
C CYS A 80 14.78 -17.20 -17.28
N LYS A 81 15.84 -17.74 -16.66
CA LYS A 81 16.78 -16.97 -15.83
C LYS A 81 17.50 -15.89 -16.64
N GLU A 82 17.98 -16.22 -17.84
CA GLU A 82 18.65 -15.27 -18.74
C GLU A 82 17.71 -14.17 -19.22
N ALA A 83 16.46 -14.50 -19.59
CA ALA A 83 15.45 -13.50 -19.95
C ALA A 83 15.12 -12.56 -18.78
N THR A 84 14.95 -13.11 -17.58
CA THR A 84 14.67 -12.32 -16.38
C THR A 84 15.85 -11.43 -16.01
N LEU A 85 17.08 -11.94 -16.14
CA LEU A 85 18.29 -11.17 -15.87
C LEU A 85 18.43 -9.97 -16.82
N ARG A 86 18.02 -10.10 -18.09
CA ARG A 86 17.97 -8.96 -19.03
C ARG A 86 17.03 -7.84 -18.53
N TYR A 87 15.90 -8.20 -17.92
CA TYR A 87 15.00 -7.21 -17.33
C TYR A 87 15.56 -6.56 -16.05
N MET A 88 16.34 -7.29 -15.26
CA MET A 88 17.06 -6.72 -14.11
C MET A 88 18.16 -5.75 -14.54
N LYS A 89 18.99 -6.15 -15.52
CA LYS A 89 20.08 -5.32 -16.05
C LYS A 89 19.59 -4.05 -16.77
N SER A 90 18.40 -4.09 -17.34
CA SER A 90 17.77 -2.90 -17.96
C SER A 90 17.00 -2.02 -16.98
N GLY A 91 16.95 -2.38 -15.69
CA GLY A 91 16.23 -1.62 -14.66
C GLY A 91 14.71 -1.81 -14.66
N ARG A 92 14.15 -2.62 -15.56
CA ARG A 92 12.70 -2.95 -15.57
C ARG A 92 12.27 -3.74 -14.33
N LEU A 93 13.19 -4.54 -13.81
CA LEU A 93 13.05 -5.25 -12.55
C LEU A 93 14.08 -4.71 -11.55
N VAL A 94 13.62 -4.47 -10.33
CA VAL A 94 14.44 -3.92 -9.24
C VAL A 94 14.53 -4.93 -8.12
N GLY A 95 15.73 -5.09 -7.56
CA GLY A 95 15.98 -5.97 -6.43
C GLY A 95 16.05 -5.20 -5.12
N TRP A 96 15.57 -5.83 -4.06
CA TRP A 96 15.69 -5.39 -2.68
C TRP A 96 16.23 -6.54 -1.85
N GLY A 97 17.20 -6.28 -0.98
CA GLY A 97 17.82 -7.30 -0.14
C GLY A 97 18.53 -6.70 1.07
N PHE A 98 19.24 -7.54 1.81
CA PHE A 98 20.00 -7.11 2.99
C PHE A 98 21.49 -7.40 2.84
N GLU A 99 22.34 -6.56 3.40
CA GLU A 99 23.74 -6.89 3.63
C GLU A 99 23.86 -7.78 4.88
N PRO A 100 24.58 -8.90 4.82
CA PRO A 100 24.87 -9.71 5.99
C PRO A 100 25.96 -9.04 6.86
N PRO A 101 25.90 -9.18 8.20
CA PRO A 101 24.81 -9.82 8.95
C PRO A 101 23.55 -8.95 8.95
N ARG A 102 22.38 -9.59 8.88
CA ARG A 102 21.09 -8.90 8.94
C ARG A 102 20.92 -8.32 10.35
N LEU A 103 20.92 -7.00 10.46
CA LEU A 103 20.67 -6.30 11.71
C LEU A 103 19.16 -6.07 11.91
N VAL A 104 18.69 -6.23 13.15
CA VAL A 104 17.30 -5.95 13.52
C VAL A 104 17.03 -4.46 13.31
N GLY A 105 16.01 -4.13 12.52
CA GLY A 105 15.62 -2.75 12.25
C GLY A 105 16.36 -2.07 11.10
N LYS A 106 17.39 -2.69 10.51
CA LYS A 106 17.99 -2.19 9.25
C LYS A 106 17.03 -2.54 8.09
N PRO A 107 16.50 -1.56 7.35
CA PRO A 107 15.62 -1.84 6.24
C PRO A 107 16.38 -2.51 5.08
N PRO A 108 15.68 -3.22 4.20
CA PRO A 108 16.27 -3.75 2.98
C PRO A 108 16.73 -2.58 2.11
N ILE A 109 17.81 -2.79 1.37
CA ILE A 109 18.38 -1.82 0.44
C ILE A 109 18.05 -2.22 -0.99
N ARG A 110 17.83 -1.21 -1.83
CA ARG A 110 17.73 -1.38 -3.28
C ARG A 110 19.09 -1.82 -3.81
N LEU A 111 19.12 -2.92 -4.55
CA LEU A 111 20.33 -3.37 -5.22
C LEU A 111 20.65 -2.40 -6.38
N PRO A 112 21.91 -1.96 -6.51
CA PRO A 112 22.33 -1.17 -7.66
C PRO A 112 22.19 -2.00 -8.95
N ILE A 113 21.95 -1.34 -10.09
CA ILE A 113 21.75 -2.04 -11.38
C ILE A 113 23.00 -2.83 -11.76
N GLU A 114 24.16 -2.32 -11.39
CA GLU A 114 25.47 -2.91 -11.59
C GLU A 114 25.62 -4.24 -10.86
N ALA A 115 24.92 -4.44 -9.72
CA ALA A 115 24.97 -5.69 -8.97
C ALA A 115 24.49 -6.90 -9.79
N TRP A 116 23.65 -6.70 -10.79
CA TRP A 116 23.19 -7.76 -11.70
C TRP A 116 24.27 -8.25 -12.69
N HIS A 117 25.43 -7.58 -12.73
CA HIS A 117 26.61 -8.04 -13.44
C HIS A 117 27.54 -8.88 -12.56
N GLY A 118 27.28 -8.94 -11.25
CA GLY A 118 27.99 -9.77 -10.30
C GLY A 118 27.56 -11.24 -10.30
N PHE A 119 27.93 -11.95 -9.24
CA PHE A 119 27.55 -13.35 -9.05
C PHE A 119 26.13 -13.45 -8.49
N ILE A 120 25.27 -14.23 -9.17
CA ILE A 120 23.86 -14.39 -8.81
C ILE A 120 23.62 -15.84 -8.38
N ASN A 121 23.35 -16.05 -7.10
CA ASN A 121 22.95 -17.33 -6.56
C ASN A 121 21.42 -17.38 -6.45
N TRP A 122 20.80 -17.94 -7.49
CA TRP A 122 19.35 -18.10 -7.58
C TRP A 122 18.80 -18.93 -6.42
N GLU A 123 19.43 -20.05 -6.07
CA GLU A 123 18.92 -20.98 -5.05
C GLU A 123 18.88 -20.35 -3.66
N ASN A 124 19.92 -19.56 -3.32
CA ASN A 124 20.06 -18.92 -2.01
C ASN A 124 19.48 -17.51 -1.93
N ASN A 125 18.83 -17.02 -3.00
CA ASN A 125 18.34 -15.64 -3.09
C ASN A 125 19.43 -14.61 -2.78
N SER A 126 20.64 -14.78 -3.31
CA SER A 126 21.74 -13.86 -3.01
C SER A 126 22.44 -13.35 -4.27
N VAL A 127 22.94 -12.13 -4.18
CA VAL A 127 23.72 -11.46 -5.24
C VAL A 127 25.00 -10.97 -4.61
N GLU A 128 26.13 -11.11 -5.29
CA GLU A 128 27.42 -10.62 -4.82
C GLU A 128 28.07 -9.75 -5.89
N PHE A 129 28.48 -8.55 -5.51
CA PHE A 129 29.06 -7.56 -6.42
C PHE A 129 30.06 -6.70 -5.66
N GLN A 130 31.27 -6.55 -6.21
CA GLN A 130 32.35 -5.73 -5.64
C GLN A 130 32.65 -6.05 -4.16
N GLY A 131 32.62 -7.35 -3.79
CA GLY A 131 32.85 -7.79 -2.40
C GLY A 131 31.66 -7.54 -1.45
N VAL A 132 30.56 -6.97 -1.94
CA VAL A 132 29.31 -6.79 -1.18
C VAL A 132 28.35 -7.92 -1.53
N LYS A 133 27.87 -8.62 -0.50
CA LYS A 133 26.86 -9.67 -0.64
C LYS A 133 25.50 -9.14 -0.21
N PHE A 134 24.49 -9.39 -1.02
CA PHE A 134 23.09 -9.15 -0.73
C PHE A 134 22.40 -10.49 -0.51
N VAL A 135 21.62 -10.63 0.56
CA VAL A 135 20.86 -11.84 0.92
C VAL A 135 19.36 -11.55 0.99
N GLU A 136 18.57 -12.62 0.92
CA GLU A 136 17.10 -12.58 0.86
C GLU A 136 16.59 -11.64 -0.25
N VAL A 137 17.28 -11.64 -1.39
CA VAL A 137 16.97 -10.75 -2.51
C VAL A 137 15.58 -11.06 -3.06
N ARG A 138 14.78 -10.01 -3.20
CA ARG A 138 13.44 -10.05 -3.77
C ARG A 138 13.31 -9.03 -4.88
N ILE A 139 12.51 -9.36 -5.89
CA ILE A 139 12.37 -8.65 -7.14
C ILE A 139 10.98 -8.03 -7.25
N ILE A 140 10.93 -6.76 -7.64
CA ILE A 140 9.71 -6.04 -7.98
C ILE A 140 9.82 -5.46 -9.40
N VAL A 141 8.67 -5.18 -10.01
CA VAL A 141 8.60 -4.41 -11.26
C VAL A 141 8.79 -2.93 -10.91
N ASP A 142 9.61 -2.21 -11.66
CA ASP A 142 9.96 -0.81 -11.36
C ASP A 142 8.70 0.07 -11.24
N GLY A 143 7.78 0.00 -12.21
CA GLY A 143 6.50 0.72 -12.19
C GLY A 143 5.51 0.30 -11.08
N TRP A 144 5.84 -0.68 -10.24
CA TRP A 144 5.04 -1.00 -9.06
C TRP A 144 5.46 -0.18 -7.83
N GLN A 145 6.63 0.46 -7.84
CA GLN A 145 7.11 1.25 -6.69
C GLN A 145 6.15 2.40 -6.36
N GLU A 146 5.65 3.10 -7.36
CA GLU A 146 4.67 4.20 -7.19
C GLU A 146 3.32 3.69 -6.66
N LYS A 147 2.83 2.56 -7.19
CA LYS A 147 1.58 1.95 -6.72
C LYS A 147 1.71 1.46 -5.29
N LEU A 148 2.84 0.83 -4.95
CA LEU A 148 3.12 0.33 -3.62
C LEU A 148 3.35 1.46 -2.62
N SER A 149 4.01 2.56 -3.00
CA SER A 149 4.15 3.73 -2.14
C SER A 149 2.83 4.42 -1.89
N ALA A 150 1.99 4.62 -2.92
CA ALA A 150 0.65 5.18 -2.74
C ALA A 150 -0.19 4.33 -1.77
N ARG A 151 -0.11 2.99 -1.88
CA ARG A 151 -0.78 2.07 -0.95
C ARG A 151 -0.20 2.16 0.47
N TRP A 152 1.11 2.24 0.60
CA TRP A 152 1.77 2.38 1.90
C TRP A 152 1.36 3.69 2.59
N VAL A 153 1.35 4.80 1.85
CA VAL A 153 0.88 6.10 2.34
C VAL A 153 -0.59 6.02 2.75
N ALA A 154 -1.46 5.41 1.95
CA ALA A 154 -2.88 5.29 2.32
C ALA A 154 -3.10 4.46 3.60
N GLN A 155 -2.26 3.45 3.85
CA GLN A 155 -2.36 2.58 5.03
C GLN A 155 -1.70 3.15 6.28
N ASN A 156 -0.63 3.94 6.12
CA ASN A 156 0.13 4.55 7.21
C ASN A 156 -0.16 6.05 7.38
N ALA A 157 -1.06 6.60 6.56
CA ALA A 157 -1.54 7.96 6.75
C ALA A 157 -2.07 8.08 8.18
N PRO A 158 -1.69 9.12 8.93
CA PRO A 158 -2.31 9.37 10.21
C PRO A 158 -3.82 9.41 9.98
N PRO A 159 -4.63 8.78 10.86
CA PRO A 159 -6.08 8.85 10.74
C PRO A 159 -6.42 10.33 10.53
N ARG A 160 -7.06 10.62 9.39
CA ARG A 160 -7.44 11.98 8.96
C ARG A 160 -7.82 12.73 10.22
N ALA A 161 -7.03 13.73 10.60
CA ALA A 161 -7.25 14.44 11.84
C ALA A 161 -8.73 14.80 11.87
N LYS A 162 -9.51 14.16 12.73
CA LYS A 162 -10.84 14.66 13.04
C LYS A 162 -10.52 16.04 13.58
N THR A 163 -10.78 17.09 12.79
CA THR A 163 -10.78 18.47 13.25
C THR A 163 -11.41 18.42 14.63
N ARG A 164 -10.64 18.81 15.66
CA ARG A 164 -11.07 18.69 17.06
C ARG A 164 -12.50 19.23 17.14
N ARG A 165 -13.47 18.34 17.30
CA ARG A 165 -14.88 18.67 17.52
C ARG A 165 -14.98 19.21 18.95
N GLY A 166 -14.55 20.45 19.14
CA GLY A 166 -14.62 21.18 20.39
C GLY A 166 -15.80 22.16 20.38
N PRO A 167 -16.50 22.36 21.51
CA PRO A 167 -17.57 23.37 21.67
C PRO A 167 -17.16 24.79 21.24
N GLU A 168 -15.87 25.12 21.33
CA GLU A 168 -15.32 26.43 20.99
C GLU A 168 -15.48 26.78 19.51
N ASN A 169 -15.40 25.80 18.60
CA ASN A 169 -15.56 26.06 17.16
C ASN A 169 -17.02 26.42 16.83
N THR A 170 -17.97 25.72 17.44
CA THR A 170 -19.41 25.98 17.21
C THR A 170 -19.81 27.40 17.63
N LYS A 171 -19.26 27.92 18.74
CA LYS A 171 -19.51 29.29 19.17
C LYS A 171 -19.01 30.30 18.14
N SER A 172 -17.77 30.13 17.67
CA SER A 172 -17.17 30.99 16.64
C SER A 172 -18.02 31.02 15.36
N LEU A 173 -18.43 29.84 14.88
CA LEU A 173 -19.25 29.72 13.68
C LEU A 173 -20.64 30.35 13.85
N CYS A 174 -21.25 30.25 15.04
CA CYS A 174 -22.52 30.92 15.31
C CYS A 174 -22.38 32.45 15.28
N VAL A 175 -21.26 32.99 15.78
CA VAL A 175 -20.97 34.43 15.74
C VAL A 175 -20.73 34.90 14.30
N GLU A 176 -19.96 34.14 13.53
CA GLU A 176 -19.73 34.41 12.10
C GLU A 176 -21.05 34.43 11.32
N ALA A 177 -21.89 33.41 11.52
CA ALA A 177 -23.21 33.32 10.92
C ALA A 177 -24.10 34.51 11.30
N PHE A 178 -24.08 34.94 12.56
CA PHE A 178 -24.85 36.09 13.02
C PHE A 178 -24.40 37.38 12.33
N ASN A 179 -23.10 37.65 12.29
CA ASN A 179 -22.57 38.85 11.65
C ASN A 179 -22.91 38.88 10.16
N ALA A 180 -22.69 37.76 9.44
CA ALA A 180 -23.02 37.67 8.02
C ALA A 180 -24.51 37.90 7.73
N LEU A 181 -25.40 37.35 8.56
CA LEU A 181 -26.85 37.56 8.43
C LEU A 181 -27.28 38.97 8.83
N ASN A 182 -26.61 39.59 9.79
CA ASN A 182 -26.86 40.96 10.20
C ASN A 182 -26.42 41.96 9.12
N ASP A 183 -25.24 41.78 8.55
CA ASP A 183 -24.71 42.60 7.46
C ASP A 183 -25.59 42.49 6.20
N ALA A 184 -26.18 41.31 5.97
CA ALA A 184 -27.16 41.09 4.91
C ALA A 184 -28.59 41.59 5.25
N ALA A 185 -28.79 42.25 6.38
CA ALA A 185 -30.09 42.72 6.88
C ALA A 185 -31.17 41.63 7.00
N GLN A 186 -30.77 40.37 7.20
CA GLN A 186 -31.69 39.23 7.33
C GLN A 186 -32.12 38.97 8.79
N ILE A 187 -31.44 39.56 9.76
CA ILE A 187 -31.81 39.48 11.18
C ILE A 187 -32.90 40.52 11.50
N ASP A 188 -34.06 40.03 11.93
CA ASP A 188 -35.15 40.87 12.40
C ASP A 188 -35.09 41.04 13.93
N PHE A 189 -34.67 42.25 14.35
CA PHE A 189 -34.51 42.65 15.75
C PHE A 189 -35.83 42.97 16.48
N GLN A 190 -36.95 43.08 15.77
CA GLN A 190 -38.28 43.22 16.39
C GLN A 190 -38.75 41.88 16.99
N LYS A 191 -38.25 40.77 16.44
CA LYS A 191 -38.56 39.43 16.92
C LYS A 191 -37.60 38.98 18.02
N SER A 192 -38.01 37.92 18.74
CA SER A 192 -37.15 37.31 19.75
C SER A 192 -35.97 36.58 19.13
N LEU A 193 -34.82 36.59 19.80
CA LEU A 193 -33.63 35.82 19.38
C LEU A 193 -33.93 34.34 19.14
N ARG A 194 -34.88 33.76 19.90
CA ARG A 194 -35.29 32.36 19.75
C ARG A 194 -35.87 32.08 18.35
N SER A 195 -36.58 33.03 17.77
CA SER A 195 -37.15 32.86 16.42
C SER A 195 -36.11 32.96 15.29
N GLN A 196 -34.90 33.43 15.60
CA GLN A 196 -33.81 33.60 14.64
C GLN A 196 -32.82 32.42 14.62
N THR A 197 -32.93 31.46 15.55
CA THR A 197 -31.97 30.34 15.64
C THR A 197 -32.03 29.42 14.42
N ASP A 198 -33.20 29.25 13.81
CA ASP A 198 -33.38 28.46 12.59
C ASP A 198 -32.69 29.09 11.38
N LEU A 199 -32.68 30.42 11.30
CA LEU A 199 -32.01 31.15 10.22
C LEU A 199 -30.49 30.95 10.31
N ILE A 200 -29.93 31.11 11.51
CA ILE A 200 -28.50 30.88 11.77
C ILE A 200 -28.11 29.42 11.48
N ARG A 201 -28.95 28.46 11.90
CA ARG A 201 -28.69 27.05 11.60
C ARG A 201 -28.72 26.77 10.10
N THR A 202 -29.63 27.39 9.36
CA THR A 202 -29.71 27.24 7.91
C THR A 202 -28.45 27.77 7.23
N TRP A 203 -27.97 28.94 7.67
CA TRP A 203 -26.72 29.51 7.18
C TRP A 203 -25.52 28.59 7.45
N LEU A 204 -25.42 28.05 8.67
CA LEU A 204 -24.35 27.13 9.07
C LEU A 204 -24.32 25.85 8.23
N ILE A 205 -25.49 25.28 7.91
CA ILE A 205 -25.59 24.08 7.05
C ILE A 205 -25.10 24.39 5.63
N ALA A 206 -25.43 25.56 5.09
CA ALA A 206 -25.04 25.95 3.73
C ALA A 206 -23.54 26.26 3.61
N HIS A 207 -22.94 26.92 4.61
CA HIS A 207 -21.56 27.40 4.53
C HIS A 207 -20.53 26.45 5.14
N HIS A 208 -20.98 25.53 6.00
CA HIS A 208 -20.11 24.54 6.65
C HIS A 208 -20.71 23.11 6.59
N PRO A 209 -20.90 22.55 5.38
CA PRO A 209 -21.49 21.22 5.22
C PRO A 209 -20.68 20.12 5.93
N ASP A 210 -19.37 20.31 6.05
CA ASP A 210 -18.44 19.35 6.65
C ASP A 210 -18.56 19.26 8.20
N GLN A 211 -19.25 20.21 8.83
CA GLN A 211 -19.42 20.25 10.29
C GLN A 211 -20.54 19.34 10.80
N GLY A 212 -21.38 18.79 9.90
CA GLY A 212 -22.47 17.88 10.27
C GLY A 212 -23.64 18.56 10.99
N PHE A 213 -23.87 19.84 10.69
CA PHE A 213 -25.06 20.55 11.13
C PHE A 213 -26.32 19.97 10.47
N SER A 214 -27.44 19.96 11.20
CA SER A 214 -28.67 19.35 10.71
C SER A 214 -29.90 20.04 11.29
N LYS A 215 -30.95 20.14 10.48
CA LYS A 215 -32.29 20.53 10.91
C LYS A 215 -33.07 19.38 11.53
N THR A 216 -32.87 18.15 11.03
CA THR A 216 -33.59 16.95 11.48
C THR A 216 -33.22 16.56 12.91
N VAL A 217 -31.94 16.69 13.26
CA VAL A 217 -31.45 16.63 14.64
C VAL A 217 -30.78 17.96 14.93
N PRO A 218 -31.45 18.91 15.62
CA PRO A 218 -31.00 20.30 15.76
C PRO A 218 -29.56 20.40 16.27
N ARG A 219 -28.63 20.61 15.34
CA ARG A 219 -27.20 20.77 15.61
C ARG A 219 -26.71 21.99 14.83
N PRO A 220 -26.27 23.06 15.52
CA PRO A 220 -26.24 23.23 16.97
C PRO A 220 -27.66 23.35 17.58
N SER A 221 -27.80 23.06 18.88
CA SER A 221 -29.07 23.25 19.59
C SER A 221 -29.41 24.74 19.71
N ASP A 222 -30.70 25.08 19.81
CA ASP A 222 -31.15 26.48 19.93
C ASP A 222 -30.48 27.20 21.09
N GLU A 223 -30.32 26.52 22.22
CA GLU A 223 -29.70 27.10 23.40
C GLU A 223 -28.19 27.34 23.20
N THR A 224 -27.52 26.50 22.41
CA THR A 224 -26.11 26.72 22.04
C THR A 224 -25.95 27.96 21.17
N ILE A 225 -26.81 28.09 20.15
CA ILE A 225 -26.82 29.25 19.25
C ILE A 225 -27.10 30.52 20.04
N ARG A 226 -28.17 30.51 20.86
CA ARG A 226 -28.55 31.64 21.72
C ARG A 226 -27.41 32.07 22.63
N LYS A 227 -26.81 31.14 23.38
CA LYS A 227 -25.69 31.48 24.29
C LYS A 227 -24.50 32.08 23.55
N ALA A 228 -24.25 31.66 22.31
CA ALA A 228 -23.13 32.17 21.52
C ALA A 228 -23.33 33.62 21.09
N ILE A 229 -24.56 34.00 20.70
CA ILE A 229 -24.83 35.27 20.01
C ILE A 229 -25.64 36.28 20.83
N ARG A 230 -26.12 35.92 22.03
CA ARG A 230 -27.03 36.76 22.82
C ARG A 230 -26.51 38.18 23.03
N HIS A 231 -25.23 38.32 23.41
CA HIS A 231 -24.65 39.64 23.65
C HIS A 231 -24.63 40.48 22.36
N LEU A 232 -24.33 39.87 21.21
CA LEU A 232 -24.28 40.57 19.92
C LEU A 232 -25.67 41.03 19.48
N PHE A 233 -26.69 40.19 19.72
CA PHE A 233 -28.07 40.55 19.40
C PHE A 233 -28.58 41.69 20.28
N ASP A 234 -28.27 41.66 21.58
CA ASP A 234 -28.69 42.71 22.51
C ASP A 234 -27.96 44.04 22.21
N GLU A 235 -26.67 44.00 21.88
CA GLU A 235 -25.88 45.17 21.43
C GLU A 235 -26.42 45.77 20.12
N ALA A 236 -26.63 44.95 19.10
CA ALA A 236 -27.15 45.41 17.80
C ALA A 236 -28.58 45.95 17.89
N LYS A 237 -29.36 45.49 18.89
CA LYS A 237 -30.70 46.02 19.17
C LYS A 237 -30.66 47.37 19.91
N ALA A 238 -29.62 47.62 20.70
CA ALA A 238 -29.46 48.85 21.49
C ALA A 238 -28.87 50.01 20.69
N LEU A 239 -28.17 49.74 19.59
CA LEU A 239 -27.66 50.78 18.70
C LEU A 239 -28.83 51.51 17.99
N PRO A 240 -28.88 52.85 18.03
CA PRO A 240 -29.86 53.60 17.24
C PRO A 240 -29.57 53.36 15.75
N LYS A 241 -30.58 52.88 15.02
CA LYS A 241 -30.54 52.74 13.56
C LYS A 241 -30.68 54.08 12.87
#